data_AF-A0A8J4QK25-F1
#
_entry.id   AF-A0A8J4QK25-F1
#
_cell.length_a   1.000
_cell.length_b   1.000
_cell.length_c   1.000
_cell.angle_alpha   90.00
_cell.angle_beta   90.00
_cell.angle_gamma   90.00
#
_symmetry.space_group_name_H-M   'P 1'
#
loop_
_entity.id
_entity.type
_entity.pdbx_description
1 polymer ?
#
loop_
_entity_poly.entity_id
_entity_poly.type
_entity_poly.pdbx_seq_one_letter_code
_entity_poly.pdbx_strand_id
1 'polypeptide(L)'
;MQKVLERNDAGDHFPLYAICLGFEILTMIISKDHNILEAFNATDQASTLQFMENTHIEGTVFQRFPPTLLKKMSTDCLVMQNHRVSSRSLMAHL
;
A
#
# COMPACT_ATOMS: atom_id res chain seq x y z
N MET A 1 -11.53 -7.41 9.88
CA MET A 1 -10.40 -8.32 9.68
C MET A 1 -10.72 -9.78 10.01
N GLN A 2 -11.35 -10.09 11.15
CA GLN A 2 -11.53 -11.48 11.60
C GLN A 2 -12.13 -12.44 10.56
N LYS A 3 -13.26 -12.08 9.92
CA LYS A 3 -13.86 -12.90 8.85
C LYS A 3 -12.97 -13.11 7.63
N VAL A 4 -12.10 -12.14 7.31
CA VAL A 4 -11.14 -12.27 6.21
C VAL A 4 -10.09 -13.31 6.57
N LEU A 5 -9.57 -13.26 7.81
CA LEU A 5 -8.62 -14.26 8.30
C LEU A 5 -9.26 -15.65 8.35
N GLU A 6 -10.43 -15.79 8.98
CA GLU A 6 -11.14 -17.07 9.09
C GLU A 6 -11.35 -17.77 7.75
N ARG A 7 -11.71 -17.02 6.69
CA ARG A 7 -11.89 -17.59 5.35
C ARG A 7 -10.58 -18.01 4.71
N ASN A 8 -9.55 -17.17 4.77
CA ASN A 8 -8.24 -17.51 4.21
C ASN A 8 -7.57 -18.67 4.97
N ASP A 9 -7.72 -18.72 6.30
CA ASP A 9 -7.24 -19.82 7.15
C ASP A 9 -7.95 -21.14 6.85
N ALA A 10 -9.22 -21.08 6.41
CA ALA A 10 -9.98 -22.23 5.94
C ALA A 10 -9.65 -22.65 4.48
N GLY A 11 -8.72 -21.97 3.82
CA GLY A 11 -8.35 -22.21 2.41
C GLY A 11 -9.32 -21.58 1.39
N ASP A 12 -10.30 -20.79 1.84
CA ASP A 12 -11.18 -20.01 0.97
C ASP A 12 -10.53 -18.67 0.65
N HIS A 13 -9.98 -18.55 -0.56
CA HIS A 13 -9.27 -17.36 -1.02
C HIS A 13 -10.19 -16.13 -1.02
N PHE A 14 -10.01 -15.28 -0.01
CA PHE A 14 -10.83 -14.09 0.20
C PHE A 14 -9.97 -12.83 0.27
N PRO A 15 -9.74 -12.15 -0.86
CA PRO A 15 -8.81 -11.03 -0.92
C PRO A 15 -9.39 -9.79 -0.23
N LEU A 16 -8.51 -9.07 0.47
CA LEU A 16 -8.79 -7.74 1.01
C LEU A 16 -7.89 -6.72 0.31
N TYR A 17 -8.49 -5.68 -0.24
CA TYR A 17 -7.79 -4.56 -0.85
C TYR A 17 -8.20 -3.26 -0.17
N ALA A 18 -7.23 -2.39 0.07
CA ALA A 18 -7.40 -1.20 0.90
C ALA A 18 -6.70 0.00 0.25
N ILE A 19 -7.39 1.14 0.20
CA ILE A 19 -6.93 2.37 -0.45
C ILE A 19 -7.14 3.53 0.53
N CYS A 20 -6.16 4.44 0.63
CA CYS A 20 -6.22 5.64 1.48
C CYS A 20 -6.64 5.30 2.92
N LEU A 21 -7.77 5.85 3.39
CA LEU A 21 -8.31 5.58 4.73
C LEU A 21 -8.44 4.07 5.03
N GLY A 22 -8.76 3.25 4.04
CA GLY A 22 -8.81 1.80 4.22
C GLY A 22 -7.45 1.21 4.60
N PHE A 23 -6.37 1.72 4.01
CA PHE A 23 -5.00 1.29 4.30
C PHE A 23 -4.54 1.78 5.68
N GLU A 24 -4.92 2.99 6.07
CA GLU A 24 -4.69 3.54 7.42
C GLU A 24 -5.35 2.66 8.48
N ILE A 25 -6.64 2.34 8.31
CA ILE A 25 -7.39 1.46 9.22
C ILE A 25 -6.75 0.07 9.27
N LEU A 26 -6.38 -0.50 8.12
CA LEU A 26 -5.74 -1.82 8.08
C LEU A 26 -4.41 -1.83 8.85
N THR A 27 -3.61 -0.78 8.67
CA THR A 27 -2.33 -0.58 9.35
C THR A 27 -2.50 -0.47 10.87
N MET A 28 -3.52 0.24 11.33
CA MET A 28 -3.87 0.34 12.76
C MET A 28 -4.36 -1.00 13.34
N ILE A 29 -5.17 -1.76 12.59
CA ILE A 29 -5.64 -3.09 13.03
C ILE A 29 -4.45 -4.07 13.16
N ILE A 30 -3.58 -4.13 12.15
CA ILE A 30 -2.43 -5.05 12.14
C ILE A 30 -1.43 -4.69 13.24
N SER A 31 -1.18 -3.39 13.45
CA SER A 31 -0.27 -2.93 14.50
C SER A 31 -0.85 -3.00 15.91
N LYS A 32 -2.11 -3.42 16.08
CA LYS A 32 -2.81 -3.46 17.38
C LYS A 32 -2.85 -2.08 18.06
N ASP A 33 -3.12 -1.04 17.27
CA ASP A 33 -3.30 0.33 17.74
C ASP A 33 -2.03 0.94 18.40
N HIS A 34 -0.84 0.52 17.95
CA HIS A 34 0.44 1.07 18.44
C HIS A 34 0.77 2.49 17.94
N ASN A 35 -0.21 3.26 17.45
CA ASN A 35 -0.03 4.65 16.98
C ASN A 35 1.11 4.85 15.98
N ILE A 36 1.21 3.96 14.98
CA ILE A 36 2.29 3.99 13.97
C ILE A 36 2.05 4.98 12.82
N LEU A 37 0.93 5.71 12.89
CA LEU A 37 0.53 6.74 11.97
C LEU A 37 0.92 8.13 12.49
N GLU A 38 1.35 8.99 11.59
CA GLU A 38 1.80 10.35 11.86
C GLU A 38 1.29 11.33 10.82
N ALA A 39 1.27 12.61 11.17
CA ALA A 39 0.86 13.67 10.24
C ALA A 39 1.82 13.74 9.04
N PHE A 40 1.25 13.62 7.85
CA PHE A 40 1.97 13.74 6.58
C PHE A 40 1.01 14.30 5.54
N ASN A 41 1.25 15.53 5.08
CA ASN A 41 0.33 16.19 4.17
C ASN A 41 0.70 15.90 2.71
N ALA A 42 -0.01 14.95 2.10
CA ALA A 42 0.01 14.65 0.68
C ALA A 42 -1.39 14.77 0.09
N THR A 43 -2.08 15.87 0.40
CA THR A 43 -3.39 16.19 -0.18
C THR A 43 -3.20 16.65 -1.63
N ASP A 44 -3.96 16.08 -2.57
CA ASP A 44 -3.94 16.44 -4.00
C ASP A 44 -2.55 16.42 -4.64
N GLN A 45 -1.78 15.36 -4.37
CA GLN A 45 -0.40 15.24 -4.82
C GLN A 45 -0.24 14.04 -5.76
N ALA A 46 0.08 14.31 -7.02
CA ALA A 46 0.59 13.27 -7.92
C ALA A 46 2.04 12.93 -7.57
N SER A 47 2.38 11.65 -7.47
CA SER A 47 3.70 11.14 -7.12
C SER A 47 4.13 9.99 -8.03
N THR A 48 5.43 9.70 -8.02
CA THR A 48 5.96 8.42 -8.51
C THR A 48 5.74 7.30 -7.49
N LEU A 49 5.98 6.06 -7.90
CA LEU A 49 6.07 4.88 -7.05
C LEU A 49 7.51 4.35 -7.05
N GLN A 50 8.17 4.45 -5.91
CA GLN A 50 9.50 3.87 -5.72
C GLN A 50 9.37 2.38 -5.37
N PHE A 51 9.89 1.50 -6.22
CA PHE A 51 10.03 0.09 -5.88
C PHE A 51 11.33 -0.10 -5.12
N MET A 52 11.26 -0.75 -3.95
CA MET A 52 12.42 -1.03 -3.12
C MET A 52 13.40 -1.97 -3.84
N GLU A 53 14.69 -1.79 -3.60
CA GLU A 53 15.72 -2.71 -4.10
C GLU A 53 15.41 -4.14 -3.60
N ASN A 54 15.52 -5.12 -4.50
CA ASN A 54 15.17 -6.53 -4.25
C ASN A 54 13.67 -6.84 -4.06
N THR A 55 12.77 -5.95 -4.50
CA THR A 55 11.33 -6.28 -4.54
C THR A 55 11.03 -7.34 -5.60
N HIS A 56 10.49 -8.49 -5.19
CA HIS A 56 9.95 -9.49 -6.12
C HIS A 56 8.54 -9.09 -6.56
N ILE A 57 8.36 -8.84 -7.86
CA ILE A 57 7.06 -8.47 -8.44
C ILE A 57 6.10 -9.66 -8.56
N GLU A 58 6.65 -10.88 -8.68
CA GLU A 58 5.86 -12.12 -8.73
C GLU A 58 5.05 -12.31 -7.44
N GLY A 59 3.79 -12.73 -7.57
CA GLY A 59 2.82 -12.87 -6.49
C GLY A 59 2.19 -11.55 -6.01
N THR A 60 2.69 -10.39 -6.45
CA THR A 60 2.13 -9.08 -6.07
C THR A 60 1.03 -8.61 -7.03
N VAL A 61 0.30 -7.56 -6.65
CA VAL A 61 -0.67 -6.89 -7.54
C VAL A 61 -0.03 -6.36 -8.83
N PHE A 62 1.28 -6.12 -8.82
CA PHE A 62 2.04 -5.59 -9.95
C PHE A 62 2.46 -6.67 -10.95
N GLN A 63 2.31 -7.96 -10.65
CA GLN A 63 2.75 -9.07 -11.51
C GLN A 63 2.21 -8.97 -12.94
N ARG A 64 0.98 -8.47 -13.10
CA ARG A 64 0.31 -8.40 -14.41
C ARG A 64 0.57 -7.09 -15.15
N PHE A 65 1.36 -6.18 -14.58
CA PHE A 65 1.59 -4.87 -15.17
C PHE A 65 2.68 -5.00 -16.25
N PRO A 66 2.48 -4.39 -17.44
CA PRO A 66 3.52 -4.35 -18.46
C PRO A 66 4.81 -3.72 -17.90
N PRO A 67 6.00 -4.21 -18.28
CA PRO A 67 7.27 -3.62 -17.82
C PRO A 67 7.39 -2.12 -18.11
N THR A 68 6.79 -1.66 -19.21
CA THR A 68 6.73 -0.24 -19.57
C THR A 68 5.88 0.59 -18.60
N LEU A 69 4.78 0.03 -18.10
CA LEU A 69 3.95 0.68 -17.09
C LEU A 69 4.67 0.72 -15.74
N LEU A 70 5.30 -0.38 -15.32
CA LEU A 70 6.10 -0.43 -14.08
C LEU A 70 7.20 0.65 -14.10
N LYS A 71 7.93 0.76 -15.21
CA LYS A 71 8.94 1.81 -15.40
C LYS A 71 8.33 3.20 -15.27
N LYS A 72 7.21 3.46 -15.96
CA LYS A 72 6.53 4.75 -15.91
C LYS A 72 6.02 5.09 -14.52
N MET A 73 5.51 4.12 -13.76
CA MET A 73 5.09 4.37 -12.39
C MET A 73 6.25 4.85 -11.51
N SER A 74 7.49 4.44 -11.80
CA SER A 74 8.67 4.91 -11.07
C SER A 74 9.25 6.24 -11.57
N THR A 75 8.98 6.64 -12.82
CA THR A 75 9.54 7.87 -13.41
C THR A 75 8.54 9.02 -13.52
N ASP A 76 7.26 8.71 -13.68
CA ASP A 76 6.20 9.66 -14.00
C ASP A 76 5.24 9.77 -12.80
N CYS A 77 4.67 10.95 -12.55
CA CYS A 77 3.73 11.16 -11.45
C CYS A 77 2.35 10.55 -11.77
N LEU A 78 2.24 9.24 -11.68
CA LEU A 78 1.03 8.46 -12.02
C LEU A 78 0.23 7.99 -10.80
N VAL A 79 0.76 8.14 -9.59
CA VAL A 79 0.09 7.75 -8.34
C VAL A 79 -0.52 8.97 -7.68
N MET A 80 -1.81 8.92 -7.35
CA MET A 80 -2.49 10.00 -6.64
C MET A 80 -2.42 9.77 -5.14
N GLN A 81 -1.82 10.71 -4.42
CA GLN A 81 -1.88 10.82 -2.97
C GLN A 81 -2.96 11.84 -2.58
N ASN A 82 -3.80 11.47 -1.62
CA ASN A 82 -4.80 12.36 -1.06
C ASN A 82 -5.05 12.06 0.42
N HIS A 83 -4.00 12.10 1.23
CA HIS A 83 -4.05 11.76 2.65
C HIS A 83 -3.28 12.79 3.49
N ARG A 84 -3.65 12.89 4.77
CA ARG A 84 -3.06 13.81 5.76
C ARG A 84 -2.24 13.10 6.84
N VAL A 85 -2.26 11.77 6.80
CA VAL A 85 -1.64 10.89 7.77
C VAL A 85 -0.96 9.76 7.01
N SER A 86 0.20 9.31 7.48
CA SER A 86 0.95 8.18 6.89
C SER A 86 1.80 7.48 7.95
N SER A 87 2.41 6.34 7.65
CA SER A 87 3.34 5.68 8.58
C SER A 87 4.81 6.00 8.24
N ARG A 88 5.59 6.42 9.24
CA ARG A 88 7.02 6.76 9.10
C ARG A 88 7.85 5.62 8.48
N SER A 89 7.52 4.37 8.81
CA SER A 89 8.20 3.17 8.27
C SER A 89 7.89 2.93 6.79
N LEU A 90 6.68 3.29 6.33
CA LEU A 90 6.30 3.22 4.92
C LEU A 90 6.83 4.40 4.10
N MET A 91 7.02 5.57 4.71
CA MET A 91 7.47 6.79 4.04
C MET A 91 8.98 6.98 4.02
N ALA A 92 9.75 6.31 4.89
CA ALA A 92 11.22 6.44 4.94
C ALA A 92 11.95 6.00 3.66
N HIS A 93 11.23 5.53 2.64
CA HIS A 93 11.77 5.03 1.38
C HIS A 93 10.97 5.48 0.14
N LEU A 94 10.16 6.54 0.26
CA LEU A 94 9.64 7.32 -0.88
C LEU A 94 10.47 8.59 -1.04
#